data_AF-A0A7S6RVZ3-F1
#
_entry.id   AF-A0A7S6RVZ3-F1
#
_cell.length_a   1.000
_cell.length_b   1.000
_cell.length_c   1.000
_cell.angle_alpha   90.00
_cell.angle_beta   90.00
_cell.angle_gamma   90.00
#
_symmetry.space_group_name_H-M   'P 1'
#
loop_
_entity.id
_entity.type
_entity.pdbx_description
1 polymer ?
#
loop_
_entity_poly.entity_id
_entity_poly.type
_entity_poly.pdbx_seq_one_letter_code
_entity_poly.pdbx_strand_id
1 'polypeptide(L)'
;MRTVFLILIMIIISGCAIKPKYAVQTATGLEVGLSKDTNKTFKLIDKNNRIVAQADAKEKKLIFSLPIHTLPNICYTIINDEGEYLYDPNTGFKITSIYDYNQKITQLNDSQREHAKCVQNENNYTTNIRIARANLDNNELFNGQTCNLPPQRDIPSFPETICGNYLQCQELANDLCIKNLIDAESCGLALLKTEIHSSITSVSCGVLLASLNGEKYGIGMGVQDAITGYLDERTKNLIKTGEYGEALATGLIRIGITYFRTESCKENFAKAAYAPIENWLQTKDYIEKEPYIEQNKCNMLIQEYNLFFEKLNDSTLCLQDLGKKIVFLSESVQKAKVATSAPEACSFK
;
A
#
# COMPACT_ATOMS: atom_id res chain seq x y z
N MET A 1 89.39 -8.34 57.17
CA MET A 1 88.08 -9.03 57.03
C MET A 1 86.97 -8.00 56.79
N ARG A 2 86.86 -7.43 55.58
CA ARG A 2 85.84 -6.39 55.26
C ARG A 2 85.19 -6.56 53.87
N THR A 3 85.50 -7.64 53.17
CA THR A 3 85.05 -7.88 51.77
C THR A 3 84.03 -9.02 51.63
N VAL A 4 83.66 -9.70 52.72
CA VAL A 4 82.72 -10.84 52.68
C VAL A 4 81.28 -10.43 53.08
N PHE A 5 81.07 -9.24 53.64
CA PHE A 5 79.76 -8.79 54.13
C PHE A 5 78.89 -8.08 53.07
N LEU A 6 79.43 -7.75 51.89
CA LEU A 6 78.70 -7.02 50.84
C LEU A 6 78.10 -7.93 49.76
N ILE A 7 78.54 -9.19 49.65
CA ILE A 7 78.00 -10.15 48.66
C ILE A 7 76.79 -10.92 49.22
N LEU A 8 76.63 -10.99 50.55
CA LEU A 8 75.48 -11.66 51.17
C LEU A 8 74.21 -10.78 51.23
N ILE A 9 74.33 -9.46 51.08
CA ILE A 9 73.19 -8.53 51.09
C ILE A 9 72.59 -8.33 49.68
N MET A 10 73.33 -8.64 48.62
CA MET A 10 72.82 -8.54 47.25
C MET A 10 71.94 -9.72 46.80
N ILE A 11 71.91 -10.83 47.54
CA ILE A 11 71.10 -12.02 47.21
C ILE A 11 69.73 -12.01 47.92
N ILE A 12 69.48 -11.06 48.83
CA ILE A 12 68.22 -10.97 49.61
C ILE A 12 67.29 -9.85 49.11
N ILE A 13 67.72 -9.02 48.14
CA ILE A 13 66.88 -7.93 47.56
C ILE A 13 66.41 -8.23 46.11
N SER A 14 66.63 -9.44 45.59
CA SER A 14 65.88 -9.91 44.42
C SER A 14 64.47 -10.29 44.88
N GLY A 15 63.65 -9.29 45.20
CA GLY A 15 62.24 -9.48 45.47
C GLY A 15 61.62 -10.18 44.28
N CYS A 16 61.31 -11.47 44.41
CA CYS A 16 60.66 -12.28 43.37
C CYS A 16 59.55 -11.47 42.71
N ALA A 17 59.70 -11.09 41.45
CA ALA A 17 58.71 -10.32 40.72
C ALA A 17 57.33 -11.02 40.82
N ILE A 18 56.26 -10.24 40.87
CA ILE A 18 54.90 -10.78 40.85
C ILE A 18 54.72 -11.47 39.51
N LYS A 19 54.36 -12.75 39.50
CA LYS A 19 54.15 -13.55 38.28
C LYS A 19 52.72 -14.09 38.27
N PRO A 20 52.09 -14.21 37.09
CA PRO A 20 50.82 -14.89 36.97
C PRO A 20 51.03 -16.41 37.17
N LYS A 21 50.15 -17.03 37.95
CA LYS A 21 50.11 -18.49 38.17
C LYS A 21 49.08 -19.17 37.28
N TYR A 22 47.95 -18.50 37.07
CA TYR A 22 46.87 -18.96 36.22
C TYR A 22 46.11 -17.76 35.68
N ALA A 23 45.42 -17.97 34.55
CA ALA A 23 44.44 -17.05 34.02
C ALA A 23 43.17 -17.84 33.72
N VAL A 24 42.02 -17.30 34.11
CA VAL A 24 40.70 -17.89 33.87
C VAL A 24 39.79 -16.80 33.33
N GLN A 25 39.23 -17.03 32.15
CA GLN A 25 38.19 -16.17 31.60
C GLN A 25 36.80 -16.63 32.05
N THR A 26 35.93 -15.66 32.28
CA THR A 26 34.52 -15.84 32.65
C THR A 26 33.63 -15.11 31.65
N ALA A 27 32.31 -15.21 31.82
CA ALA A 27 31.33 -14.49 31.01
C ALA A 27 31.43 -12.95 31.09
N THR A 28 32.08 -12.41 32.13
CA THR A 28 32.13 -10.96 32.40
C THR A 28 33.54 -10.43 32.61
N GLY A 29 34.57 -11.29 32.62
CA GLY A 29 35.90 -10.84 32.96
C GLY A 29 37.02 -11.84 32.78
N LEU A 30 38.18 -11.44 33.30
CA LEU A 30 39.39 -12.24 33.38
C LEU A 30 39.88 -12.25 34.84
N GLU A 31 40.00 -13.42 35.43
CA GLU A 31 40.67 -13.62 36.72
C GLU A 31 42.11 -14.09 36.48
N VAL A 32 43.07 -13.46 37.15
CA VAL A 32 44.49 -13.85 37.13
C VAL A 32 44.96 -14.09 38.56
N GLY A 33 45.44 -15.31 38.82
CA GLY A 33 46.08 -15.65 40.09
C GLY A 33 47.52 -15.18 40.11
N LEU A 34 47.95 -14.57 41.21
CA LEU A 34 49.28 -14.01 41.39
C LEU A 34 50.18 -14.91 42.26
N SER A 35 51.49 -14.80 42.07
CA SER A 35 52.48 -15.57 42.83
C SER A 35 52.57 -15.16 44.31
N LYS A 36 52.30 -13.89 44.62
CA LYS A 36 52.35 -13.28 45.96
C LYS A 36 51.30 -12.17 46.10
N ASP A 37 50.98 -11.81 47.34
CA ASP A 37 50.04 -10.73 47.64
C ASP A 37 50.58 -9.37 47.20
N THR A 38 49.71 -8.51 46.70
CA THR A 38 50.05 -7.13 46.35
C THR A 38 48.80 -6.26 46.38
N ASN A 39 48.99 -4.97 46.67
CA ASN A 39 47.96 -3.94 46.58
C ASN A 39 48.22 -3.00 45.39
N LYS A 40 49.03 -3.42 44.42
CA LYS A 40 49.29 -2.65 43.20
C LYS A 40 48.08 -2.74 42.26
N THR A 41 47.91 -1.69 41.47
CA THR A 41 46.93 -1.64 40.39
C THR A 41 47.56 -2.11 39.08
N PHE A 42 46.77 -2.80 38.27
CA PHE A 42 47.19 -3.35 36.98
C PHE A 42 46.19 -2.97 35.90
N LYS A 43 46.70 -2.87 34.67
CA LYS A 43 45.93 -2.54 33.46
C LYS A 43 46.02 -3.68 32.47
N LEU A 44 44.88 -4.10 31.96
CA LEU A 44 44.79 -4.98 30.80
C LEU A 44 44.84 -4.10 29.55
N ILE A 45 45.81 -4.37 28.68
CA ILE A 45 46.00 -3.64 27.43
C ILE A 45 45.83 -4.55 26.22
N ASP A 46 45.38 -3.99 25.11
CA ASP A 46 45.37 -4.68 23.80
C ASP A 46 46.73 -4.55 23.08
N LYS A 47 46.91 -5.28 21.98
CA LYS A 47 48.12 -5.22 21.13
C LYS A 47 48.49 -3.83 20.60
N ASN A 48 47.57 -2.87 20.64
CA ASN A 48 47.79 -1.48 20.24
C ASN A 48 48.09 -0.58 21.44
N ASN A 49 48.41 -1.17 22.60
CA ASN A 49 48.66 -0.51 23.88
C ASN A 49 47.45 0.31 24.40
N ARG A 50 46.23 0.01 23.97
CA ARG A 50 45.02 0.65 24.51
C ARG A 50 44.62 -0.05 25.80
N ILE A 51 44.32 0.73 26.84
CA ILE A 51 43.80 0.20 28.10
C ILE A 51 42.36 -0.26 27.90
N VAL A 52 42.11 -1.53 28.20
CA VAL A 52 40.81 -2.21 28.05
C VAL A 52 40.09 -2.29 29.38
N ALA A 53 40.84 -2.55 30.46
CA ALA A 53 40.33 -2.59 31.82
C ALA A 53 41.45 -2.33 32.83
N GLN A 54 41.06 -1.97 34.04
CA GLN A 54 41.96 -1.77 35.18
C GLN A 54 41.41 -2.54 36.38
N ALA A 55 42.29 -3.14 37.17
CA ALA A 55 41.93 -3.87 38.37
C ALA A 55 42.97 -3.64 39.47
N ASP A 56 42.49 -3.44 40.68
CA ASP A 56 43.33 -3.47 41.87
C ASP A 56 43.53 -4.91 42.32
N ALA A 57 44.77 -5.31 42.56
CA ALA A 57 45.04 -6.61 43.13
C ALA A 57 44.44 -6.70 44.55
N LYS A 58 43.69 -7.77 44.80
CA LYS A 58 43.18 -8.12 46.13
C LYS A 58 43.75 -9.48 46.49
N GLU A 59 44.51 -9.53 47.58
CA GLU A 59 45.25 -10.73 47.98
C GLU A 59 46.15 -11.22 46.82
N LYS A 60 45.99 -12.48 46.39
CA LYS A 60 46.71 -13.10 45.27
C LYS A 60 45.89 -13.13 43.98
N LYS A 61 44.93 -12.23 43.80
CA LYS A 61 44.05 -12.23 42.62
C LYS A 61 43.92 -10.85 41.99
N LEU A 62 43.87 -10.85 40.66
CA LEU A 62 43.42 -9.75 39.82
C LEU A 62 42.13 -10.17 39.14
N ILE A 63 41.10 -9.33 39.22
CA ILE A 63 39.81 -9.58 38.57
C ILE A 63 39.52 -8.38 37.67
N PHE A 64 39.70 -8.55 36.37
CA PHE A 64 39.35 -7.55 35.38
C PHE A 64 37.88 -7.72 34.98
N SER A 65 37.07 -6.69 35.21
CA SER A 65 35.75 -6.56 34.60
C SER A 65 35.93 -6.01 33.19
N LEU A 66 35.45 -6.74 32.18
CA LEU A 66 35.74 -6.42 30.79
C LEU A 66 34.51 -5.87 30.06
N PRO A 67 34.69 -4.92 29.14
CA PRO A 67 33.58 -4.36 28.38
C PRO A 67 32.88 -5.41 27.51
N ILE A 68 31.58 -5.19 27.27
CA ILE A 68 30.74 -6.05 26.42
C ILE A 68 31.31 -6.19 25.00
N HIS A 69 32.02 -5.17 24.51
CA HIS A 69 32.62 -5.11 23.17
C HIS A 69 34.07 -5.61 23.11
N THR A 70 34.50 -6.43 24.07
CA THR A 70 35.82 -7.07 24.03
C THR A 70 35.94 -7.95 22.78
N LEU A 71 37.01 -7.79 22.01
CA LEU A 71 37.17 -8.41 20.70
C LEU A 71 37.86 -9.78 20.83
N PRO A 72 37.26 -10.87 20.32
CA PRO A 72 37.76 -12.23 20.57
C PRO A 72 39.07 -12.56 19.84
N ASN A 73 39.38 -11.82 18.77
CA ASN A 73 40.55 -12.07 17.92
C ASN A 73 41.75 -11.17 18.24
N ILE A 74 41.71 -10.44 19.35
CA ILE A 74 42.81 -9.57 19.78
C ILE A 74 43.59 -10.23 20.92
N CYS A 75 44.91 -10.04 20.91
CA CYS A 75 45.79 -10.46 21.99
C CYS A 75 45.85 -9.37 23.06
N TYR A 76 45.71 -9.78 24.32
CA TYR A 76 45.73 -8.89 25.48
C TYR A 76 46.89 -9.24 26.42
N THR A 77 47.49 -8.24 27.06
CA THR A 77 48.50 -8.43 28.11
C THR A 77 48.27 -7.52 29.31
N ILE A 78 49.00 -7.74 30.39
CA ILE A 78 48.82 -7.04 31.67
C ILE A 78 50.08 -6.27 32.02
N ILE A 79 49.92 -4.99 32.31
CA ILE A 79 50.99 -4.10 32.78
C ILE A 79 50.63 -3.50 34.15
N ASN A 80 51.63 -3.08 34.92
CA ASN A 80 51.43 -2.26 36.11
C ASN A 80 51.31 -0.76 35.76
N ASP A 81 51.14 0.10 36.76
CA ASP A 81 51.08 1.56 36.56
C ASP A 81 52.38 2.19 36.06
N GLU A 82 53.52 1.54 36.31
CA GLU A 82 54.86 1.94 35.85
C GLU A 82 55.10 1.53 34.38
N GLY A 83 54.16 0.79 33.75
CA GLY A 83 54.27 0.29 32.38
C GLY A 83 55.04 -1.03 32.25
N GLU A 84 55.41 -1.65 33.36
CA GLU A 84 56.11 -2.93 33.36
C GLU A 84 55.13 -4.09 33.14
N TYR A 85 55.51 -5.02 32.25
CA TYR A 85 54.72 -6.20 31.96
C TYR A 85 54.73 -7.17 33.15
N LEU A 86 53.56 -7.71 33.47
CA LEU A 86 53.38 -8.70 34.54
C LEU A 86 54.07 -10.04 34.20
N TYR A 87 54.32 -10.30 32.91
CA TYR A 87 54.96 -11.51 32.38
C TYR A 87 55.66 -11.19 31.04
N ASP A 88 56.08 -12.21 30.27
CA ASP A 88 56.83 -12.02 29.03
C ASP A 88 56.11 -11.02 28.08
N PRO A 89 56.78 -9.91 27.70
CA PRO A 89 56.19 -8.84 26.89
C PRO A 89 55.83 -9.27 25.46
N ASN A 90 56.25 -10.45 25.00
CA ASN A 90 55.93 -10.99 23.68
C ASN A 90 54.71 -11.92 23.72
N THR A 91 54.20 -12.22 24.90
CA THR A 91 53.09 -13.16 25.11
C THR A 91 51.85 -12.44 25.64
N GLY A 92 50.69 -13.03 25.36
CA GLY A 92 49.41 -12.55 25.86
C GLY A 92 48.36 -13.64 25.83
N PHE A 93 47.11 -13.23 26.05
CA PHE A 93 45.95 -14.11 26.07
C PHE A 93 44.84 -13.61 25.13
N LYS A 94 44.13 -14.52 24.47
CA LYS A 94 42.87 -14.23 23.77
C LYS A 94 41.70 -14.39 24.73
N ILE A 95 40.78 -13.43 24.69
CA ILE A 95 39.60 -13.40 25.56
C ILE A 95 38.36 -13.63 24.68
N THR A 96 37.81 -14.83 24.73
CA THR A 96 36.69 -15.28 23.87
C THR A 96 35.38 -15.45 24.64
N SER A 97 35.44 -15.82 25.92
CA SER A 97 34.25 -16.19 26.72
C SER A 97 33.22 -15.07 26.83
N ILE A 98 33.66 -13.82 26.92
CA ILE A 98 32.77 -12.64 27.00
C ILE A 98 32.06 -12.40 25.68
N TYR A 99 32.79 -12.49 24.58
CA TYR A 99 32.22 -12.33 23.25
C TYR A 99 31.14 -13.39 23.00
N ASP A 100 31.44 -14.66 23.27
CA ASP A 100 30.50 -15.77 23.10
C ASP A 100 29.26 -15.63 23.99
N TYR A 101 29.45 -15.19 25.23
CA TYR A 101 28.35 -14.91 26.16
C TYR A 101 27.45 -13.79 25.65
N ASN A 102 28.03 -12.67 25.22
CA ASN A 102 27.28 -11.52 24.72
C ASN A 102 26.55 -11.84 23.41
N GLN A 103 27.17 -12.59 22.49
CA GLN A 103 26.50 -13.07 21.27
C GLN A 103 25.25 -13.89 21.60
N LYS A 104 25.34 -14.81 22.58
CA LYS A 104 24.20 -15.61 23.02
C LYS A 104 23.10 -14.76 23.66
N ILE A 105 23.45 -13.75 24.46
CA ILE A 105 22.48 -12.80 25.01
C ILE A 105 21.78 -12.02 23.90
N THR A 106 22.53 -11.50 22.92
CA THR A 106 21.95 -10.79 21.78
C THR A 106 20.98 -11.67 21.02
N GLN A 107 21.37 -12.91 20.69
CA GLN A 107 20.49 -13.88 20.03
C GLN A 107 19.23 -14.19 20.86
N LEU A 108 19.35 -14.30 22.19
CA LEU A 108 18.22 -14.53 23.08
C LEU A 108 17.26 -13.34 23.05
N ASN A 109 17.77 -12.13 23.22
CA ASN A 109 16.97 -10.90 23.21
C ASN A 109 16.28 -10.69 21.86
N ASP A 110 16.97 -10.95 20.76
CA ASP A 110 16.40 -10.89 19.42
C ASP A 110 15.27 -11.90 19.24
N SER A 111 15.48 -13.14 19.68
CA SER A 111 14.47 -14.21 19.62
C SER A 111 13.25 -13.87 20.50
N GLN A 112 13.46 -13.30 21.69
CA GLN A 112 12.37 -12.86 22.57
C GLN A 112 11.56 -11.71 21.96
N ARG A 113 12.24 -10.74 21.33
CA ARG A 113 11.58 -9.63 20.63
C ARG A 113 10.76 -10.12 19.44
N GLU A 114 11.28 -11.07 18.67
CA GLU A 114 10.56 -11.70 17.56
C GLU A 114 9.36 -12.50 18.06
N HIS A 115 9.53 -13.27 19.14
CA HIS A 115 8.44 -14.02 19.78
C HIS A 115 7.31 -13.09 20.22
N ALA A 116 7.63 -11.95 20.85
CA ALA A 116 6.64 -10.94 21.24
C ALA A 116 5.84 -10.40 20.04
N LYS A 117 6.48 -10.20 18.88
CA LYS A 117 5.77 -9.82 17.64
C LYS A 117 4.82 -10.92 17.18
N CYS A 118 5.23 -12.19 17.24
CA CYS A 118 4.36 -13.30 16.87
C CYS A 118 3.14 -13.43 17.82
N VAL A 119 3.30 -13.17 19.11
CA VAL A 119 2.17 -13.09 20.06
C VAL A 119 1.20 -11.96 19.68
N GLN A 120 1.73 -10.78 19.37
CA GLN A 120 0.90 -9.65 18.93
C GLN A 120 0.12 -9.97 17.65
N ASN A 121 0.79 -10.60 16.68
CA ASN A 121 0.17 -11.01 15.42
C ASN A 121 -0.93 -12.06 15.64
N GLU A 122 -0.67 -13.09 16.45
CA GLU A 122 -1.66 -14.12 16.81
C GLU A 122 -2.94 -13.50 17.40
N ASN A 123 -2.79 -12.56 18.35
CA ASN A 123 -3.91 -11.85 18.96
C ASN A 123 -4.70 -11.01 17.93
N ASN A 124 -3.99 -10.31 17.05
CA ASN A 124 -4.60 -9.51 15.98
C ASN A 124 -5.38 -10.39 15.01
N TYR A 125 -4.79 -11.48 14.53
CA TYR A 125 -5.44 -12.38 13.58
C TYR A 125 -6.62 -13.13 14.21
N THR A 126 -6.51 -13.54 15.48
CA THR A 126 -7.65 -14.09 16.24
C THR A 126 -8.82 -13.10 16.30
N THR A 127 -8.53 -11.82 16.55
CA THR A 127 -9.54 -10.76 16.55
C THR A 127 -10.14 -10.57 15.15
N ASN A 128 -9.32 -10.51 14.11
CA ASN A 128 -9.76 -10.34 12.73
C ASN A 128 -10.62 -11.52 12.25
N ILE A 129 -10.28 -12.76 12.62
CA ILE A 129 -11.09 -13.95 12.35
C ILE A 129 -12.47 -13.80 13.00
N ARG A 130 -12.54 -13.34 14.25
CA ARG A 130 -13.82 -13.13 14.93
C ARG A 130 -14.68 -12.08 14.22
N ILE A 131 -14.07 -10.98 13.77
CA ILE A 131 -14.75 -9.92 13.01
C ILE A 131 -15.22 -10.45 11.65
N ALA A 132 -14.33 -11.09 10.88
CA ALA A 132 -14.64 -11.65 9.58
C ALA A 132 -15.75 -12.70 9.66
N ARG A 133 -15.74 -13.56 10.69
CA ARG A 133 -16.81 -14.52 10.94
C ARG A 133 -18.14 -13.82 11.25
N ALA A 134 -18.14 -12.81 12.11
CA ALA A 134 -19.35 -12.05 12.40
C ALA A 134 -19.88 -11.34 11.14
N ASN A 135 -19.00 -10.86 10.26
CA ASN A 135 -19.40 -10.29 8.98
C ASN A 135 -20.03 -11.35 8.07
N LEU A 136 -19.44 -12.55 7.96
CA LEU A 136 -20.03 -13.64 7.18
C LEU A 136 -21.40 -14.06 7.73
N ASP A 137 -21.53 -14.21 9.06
CA ASP A 137 -22.77 -14.66 9.72
C ASP A 137 -23.92 -13.63 9.61
N ASN A 138 -23.61 -12.34 9.54
CA ASN A 138 -24.60 -11.26 9.47
C ASN A 138 -24.83 -10.72 8.04
N ASN A 139 -24.10 -11.20 7.04
CA ASN A 139 -24.21 -10.68 5.68
C ASN A 139 -25.36 -11.36 4.94
N GLU A 140 -26.27 -10.56 4.38
CA GLU A 140 -27.47 -11.02 3.65
C GLU A 140 -27.14 -11.89 2.42
N LEU A 141 -25.91 -11.81 1.92
CA LEU A 141 -25.38 -12.67 0.87
C LEU A 141 -25.16 -14.12 1.33
N PHE A 142 -25.30 -14.44 2.61
CA PHE A 142 -25.13 -15.79 3.14
C PHE A 142 -26.39 -16.28 3.82
N ASN A 143 -26.71 -17.56 3.60
CA ASN A 143 -27.68 -18.32 4.39
C ASN A 143 -26.93 -19.50 5.04
N GLY A 144 -26.48 -19.29 6.27
CA GLY A 144 -25.54 -20.19 6.93
C GLY A 144 -24.21 -20.23 6.18
N GLN A 145 -23.77 -21.42 5.75
CA GLN A 145 -22.49 -21.61 5.04
C GLN A 145 -22.58 -21.48 3.52
N THR A 146 -23.77 -21.15 2.99
CA THR A 146 -24.00 -21.09 1.55
C THR A 146 -24.18 -19.64 1.11
N CYS A 147 -23.54 -19.25 0.01
CA CYS A 147 -23.82 -17.97 -0.64
C CYS A 147 -25.27 -17.99 -1.16
N ASN A 148 -26.08 -17.07 -0.67
CA ASN A 148 -27.44 -16.85 -1.09
C ASN A 148 -27.44 -16.03 -2.39
N LEU A 149 -27.38 -16.74 -3.52
CA LEU A 149 -27.48 -16.09 -4.82
C LEU A 149 -28.93 -15.67 -5.09
N PRO A 150 -29.14 -14.48 -5.68
CA PRO A 150 -30.47 -14.07 -6.10
C PRO A 150 -31.01 -15.09 -7.12
N PRO A 151 -32.31 -15.43 -7.06
CA PRO A 151 -32.92 -16.26 -8.08
C PRO A 151 -32.79 -15.57 -9.44
N GLN A 152 -32.61 -16.36 -10.50
CA GLN A 152 -32.56 -15.82 -11.86
C GLN A 152 -33.86 -15.06 -12.13
N ARG A 153 -33.74 -13.76 -12.37
CA ARG A 153 -34.90 -12.92 -12.72
C ARG A 153 -35.25 -13.16 -14.18
N ASP A 154 -36.54 -13.07 -14.49
CA ASP A 154 -37.00 -13.06 -15.87
C ASP A 154 -36.50 -11.80 -16.57
N ILE A 155 -35.93 -11.97 -17.76
CA ILE A 155 -35.57 -10.84 -18.63
C ILE A 155 -36.88 -10.21 -19.09
N PRO A 156 -37.09 -8.89 -18.90
CA PRO A 156 -38.30 -8.24 -19.38
C PRO A 156 -38.45 -8.43 -20.90
N SER A 157 -39.68 -8.42 -21.40
CA SER A 157 -39.92 -8.46 -22.85
C SER A 157 -39.19 -7.32 -23.55
N PHE A 158 -38.71 -7.59 -24.77
CA PHE A 158 -38.11 -6.55 -25.61
C PHE A 158 -39.12 -5.40 -25.81
N PRO A 159 -38.71 -4.13 -25.67
CA PRO A 159 -39.65 -3.02 -25.70
C PRO A 159 -40.26 -2.85 -27.09
N GLU A 160 -41.56 -2.63 -27.13
CA GLU A 160 -42.25 -2.21 -28.36
C GLU A 160 -41.76 -0.81 -28.74
N THR A 161 -41.00 -0.74 -29.82
CA THR A 161 -40.36 0.48 -30.32
C THR A 161 -40.57 0.59 -31.82
N ILE A 162 -40.54 1.81 -32.34
CA ILE A 162 -40.81 2.11 -33.75
C ILE A 162 -39.62 1.67 -34.65
N CYS A 163 -38.47 1.38 -34.05
CA CYS A 163 -37.24 0.94 -34.70
C CYS A 163 -36.60 -0.18 -33.88
N GLY A 164 -35.94 -1.16 -34.51
CA GLY A 164 -35.32 -2.30 -33.82
C GLY A 164 -33.84 -2.13 -33.45
N ASN A 165 -33.17 -1.13 -34.01
CA ASN A 165 -31.78 -0.78 -33.67
C ASN A 165 -31.52 0.72 -33.95
N TYR A 166 -30.39 1.24 -33.46
CA TYR A 166 -30.07 2.65 -33.56
C TYR A 166 -30.02 3.17 -35.01
N LEU A 167 -29.49 2.38 -35.94
CA LEU A 167 -29.42 2.76 -37.36
C LEU A 167 -30.83 2.92 -37.96
N GLN A 168 -31.73 1.98 -37.68
CA GLN A 168 -33.14 2.08 -38.09
C GLN A 168 -33.82 3.30 -37.45
N CYS A 169 -33.50 3.63 -36.20
CA CYS A 169 -34.02 4.84 -35.56
C CYS A 169 -33.50 6.11 -36.25
N GLN A 170 -32.24 6.13 -36.70
CA GLN A 170 -31.67 7.25 -37.46
C GLN A 170 -32.32 7.42 -38.84
N GLU A 171 -32.56 6.31 -39.56
CA GLU A 171 -33.25 6.32 -40.85
C GLU A 171 -34.67 6.85 -40.71
N LEU A 172 -35.42 6.36 -39.73
CA LEU A 172 -36.77 6.83 -39.43
C LEU A 172 -36.79 8.30 -39.00
N ALA A 173 -35.81 8.73 -38.19
CA ALA A 173 -35.65 10.12 -37.80
C ALA A 173 -35.40 11.03 -39.02
N ASN A 174 -34.57 10.57 -39.95
CA ASN A 174 -34.28 11.28 -41.18
C ASN A 174 -35.55 11.48 -42.02
N ASP A 175 -36.32 10.42 -42.23
CA ASP A 175 -37.57 10.48 -43.01
C ASP A 175 -38.63 11.37 -42.35
N LEU A 176 -38.84 11.23 -41.03
CA LEU A 176 -39.84 12.02 -40.30
C LEU A 176 -39.45 13.50 -40.19
N CYS A 177 -38.19 13.81 -39.87
CA CYS A 177 -37.74 15.20 -39.73
C CYS A 177 -37.68 15.93 -41.07
N ILE A 178 -37.29 15.24 -42.16
CA ILE A 178 -37.35 15.82 -43.52
C ILE A 178 -38.79 16.01 -43.97
N LYS A 179 -39.67 15.01 -43.74
CA LYS A 179 -41.10 15.14 -44.05
C LYS A 179 -41.74 16.32 -43.31
N ASN A 180 -41.52 16.43 -42.01
CA ASN A 180 -42.02 17.54 -41.20
C ASN A 180 -41.52 18.90 -41.71
N LEU A 181 -40.27 18.97 -42.18
CA LEU A 181 -39.74 20.18 -42.82
C LEU A 181 -40.49 20.50 -44.13
N ILE A 182 -40.68 19.51 -45.01
CA ILE A 182 -41.39 19.69 -46.28
C ILE A 182 -42.86 20.10 -46.04
N ASP A 183 -43.52 19.48 -45.06
CA ASP A 183 -44.89 19.79 -44.68
C ASP A 183 -45.00 21.21 -44.07
N ALA A 184 -44.01 21.64 -43.29
CA ALA A 184 -43.93 23.01 -42.74
C ALA A 184 -43.77 24.07 -43.83
N GLU A 185 -42.85 23.84 -44.78
CA GLU A 185 -42.65 24.71 -45.93
C GLU A 185 -43.90 24.75 -46.83
N SER A 186 -44.54 23.60 -47.06
CA SER A 186 -45.77 23.50 -47.85
C SER A 186 -46.95 24.22 -47.19
N CYS A 187 -47.07 24.11 -45.87
CA CYS A 187 -48.05 24.87 -45.08
C CYS A 187 -47.78 26.39 -45.17
N GLY A 188 -46.53 26.82 -45.03
CA GLY A 188 -46.15 28.22 -45.16
C GLY A 188 -46.48 28.78 -46.55
N LEU A 189 -46.18 28.02 -47.62
CA LEU A 189 -46.52 28.39 -48.99
C LEU A 189 -48.03 28.49 -49.23
N ALA A 190 -48.84 27.62 -48.60
CA ALA A 190 -50.29 27.67 -48.71
C ALA A 190 -50.86 28.91 -48.02
N LEU A 191 -50.40 29.26 -46.80
CA LEU A 191 -50.82 30.46 -46.08
C LEU A 191 -50.39 31.76 -46.78
N LEU A 192 -49.24 31.76 -47.46
CA LEU A 192 -48.79 32.91 -48.25
C LEU A 192 -49.71 33.21 -49.44
N LYS A 193 -50.31 32.19 -50.07
CA LYS A 193 -51.29 32.38 -51.16
C LYS A 193 -52.61 33.00 -50.69
N THR A 194 -52.87 32.97 -49.39
CA THR A 194 -54.08 33.55 -48.77
C THR A 194 -53.91 34.98 -48.27
N GLU A 195 -52.81 35.66 -48.64
CA GLU A 195 -52.50 37.06 -48.28
C GLU A 195 -52.36 37.34 -46.76
N ILE A 196 -52.14 36.31 -45.94
CA ILE A 196 -51.82 36.47 -44.52
C ILE A 196 -50.34 36.86 -44.39
N HIS A 197 -50.06 38.12 -44.02
CA HIS A 197 -48.69 38.63 -43.91
C HIS A 197 -47.95 38.21 -42.61
N SER A 198 -46.63 37.99 -42.78
CA SER A 198 -45.57 37.94 -41.78
C SER A 198 -45.38 36.66 -40.94
N SER A 199 -44.29 36.69 -40.15
CA SER A 199 -43.67 35.71 -39.23
C SER A 199 -44.60 34.88 -38.33
N ILE A 200 -45.89 35.20 -38.30
CA ILE A 200 -46.94 34.46 -37.62
C ILE A 200 -47.26 33.17 -38.39
N THR A 201 -47.17 33.18 -39.73
CA THR A 201 -47.52 32.02 -40.58
C THR A 201 -46.59 30.81 -40.38
N SER A 202 -45.28 31.04 -40.23
CA SER A 202 -44.31 29.97 -39.95
C SER A 202 -44.53 29.36 -38.56
N VAL A 203 -44.82 30.20 -37.56
CA VAL A 203 -45.16 29.75 -36.20
C VAL A 203 -46.49 28.99 -36.20
N SER A 204 -47.51 29.47 -36.90
CA SER A 204 -48.81 28.80 -37.02
C SER A 204 -48.72 27.44 -37.71
N CYS A 205 -47.89 27.31 -38.75
CA CYS A 205 -47.62 26.03 -39.41
C CYS A 205 -46.83 25.06 -38.53
N GLY A 206 -45.81 25.55 -37.81
CA GLY A 206 -45.07 24.76 -36.83
C GLY A 206 -45.96 24.22 -35.70
N VAL A 207 -46.85 25.06 -35.16
CA VAL A 207 -47.86 24.66 -34.15
C VAL A 207 -48.84 23.64 -34.72
N LEU A 208 -49.36 23.87 -35.92
CA LEU A 208 -50.33 22.99 -36.56
C LEU A 208 -49.74 21.60 -36.82
N LEU A 209 -48.51 21.55 -37.34
CA LEU A 209 -47.81 20.28 -37.61
C LEU A 209 -47.44 19.53 -36.35
N ALA A 210 -46.94 20.24 -35.32
CA ALA A 210 -46.72 19.63 -34.02
C ALA A 210 -48.02 19.03 -33.45
N SER A 211 -49.15 19.73 -33.58
CA SER A 211 -50.46 19.23 -33.15
C SER A 211 -50.95 18.03 -33.96
N LEU A 212 -50.75 18.02 -35.29
CA LEU A 212 -51.14 16.89 -36.15
C LEU A 212 -50.29 15.64 -35.89
N ASN A 213 -49.04 15.82 -35.45
CA ASN A 213 -48.11 14.74 -35.10
C ASN A 213 -48.19 14.31 -33.63
N GLY A 214 -49.06 14.91 -32.82
CA GLY A 214 -49.18 14.62 -31.39
C GLY A 214 -47.98 15.10 -30.54
N GLU A 215 -47.18 16.01 -31.07
CA GLU A 215 -45.99 16.58 -30.44
C GLU A 215 -46.32 17.84 -29.64
N LYS A 216 -45.56 18.09 -28.56
CA LYS A 216 -45.69 19.34 -27.79
C LYS A 216 -44.91 20.46 -28.48
N TYR A 217 -45.60 21.53 -28.88
CA TYR A 217 -44.96 22.72 -29.43
C TYR A 217 -44.33 23.58 -28.32
N GLY A 218 -43.00 23.63 -28.26
CA GLY A 218 -42.24 24.36 -27.24
C GLY A 218 -41.85 25.79 -27.66
N ILE A 219 -41.56 26.64 -26.67
CA ILE A 219 -41.17 28.05 -26.87
C ILE A 219 -39.91 28.18 -27.76
N GLY A 220 -38.92 27.29 -27.59
CA GLY A 220 -37.70 27.30 -28.41
C GLY A 220 -37.96 27.06 -29.90
N MET A 221 -38.89 26.14 -30.23
CA MET A 221 -39.32 25.90 -31.62
C MET A 221 -40.12 27.10 -32.16
N GLY A 222 -40.95 27.73 -31.32
CA GLY A 222 -41.64 28.97 -31.64
C GLY A 222 -40.71 30.12 -32.02
N VAL A 223 -39.62 30.30 -31.29
CA VAL A 223 -38.62 31.35 -31.59
C VAL A 223 -37.88 31.06 -32.90
N GLN A 224 -37.49 29.81 -33.15
CA GLN A 224 -36.84 29.42 -34.41
C GLN A 224 -37.77 29.62 -35.62
N ASP A 225 -39.06 29.30 -35.47
CA ASP A 225 -40.05 29.47 -36.54
C ASP A 225 -40.33 30.95 -36.81
N ALA A 226 -40.36 31.78 -35.78
CA ALA A 226 -40.49 33.23 -35.91
C ALA A 226 -39.26 33.86 -36.62
N ILE A 227 -38.05 33.43 -36.26
CA ILE A 227 -36.80 33.89 -36.92
C ILE A 227 -36.78 33.46 -38.38
N THR A 228 -37.15 32.21 -38.68
CA THR A 228 -37.20 31.69 -40.05
C THR A 228 -38.22 32.47 -40.90
N GLY A 229 -39.40 32.74 -40.34
CA GLY A 229 -40.42 33.56 -41.01
C GLY A 229 -39.99 35.01 -41.24
N TYR A 230 -39.32 35.62 -40.26
CA TYR A 230 -38.74 36.96 -40.40
C TYR A 230 -37.67 37.02 -41.50
N LEU A 231 -36.76 36.03 -41.52
CA LEU A 231 -35.71 35.95 -42.55
C LEU A 231 -36.28 35.73 -43.94
N ASP A 232 -37.34 34.92 -44.06
CA ASP A 232 -38.03 34.69 -45.34
C ASP A 232 -38.69 35.97 -45.88
N GLU A 233 -39.43 36.69 -45.02
CA GLU A 233 -40.06 37.96 -45.39
C GLU A 233 -39.02 39.04 -45.74
N ARG A 234 -37.96 39.14 -44.94
CA ARG A 234 -36.85 40.08 -45.20
C ARG A 234 -36.16 39.76 -46.52
N THR A 235 -35.85 38.49 -46.79
CA THR A 235 -35.22 38.06 -48.05
C THR A 235 -36.10 38.42 -49.25
N LYS A 236 -37.41 38.18 -49.17
CA LYS A 236 -38.37 38.53 -50.24
C LYS A 236 -38.44 40.03 -50.48
N ASN A 237 -38.44 40.84 -49.43
CA ASN A 237 -38.46 42.30 -49.56
C ASN A 237 -37.18 42.84 -50.19
N LEU A 238 -36.01 42.32 -49.78
CA LEU A 238 -34.70 42.67 -50.37
C LEU A 238 -34.62 42.31 -51.86
N ILE A 239 -35.17 41.16 -52.27
CA ILE A 239 -35.26 40.78 -53.69
C ILE A 239 -36.15 41.77 -54.46
N LYS A 240 -37.30 42.15 -53.90
CA LYS A 240 -38.22 43.11 -54.54
C LYS A 240 -37.62 44.51 -54.67
N THR A 241 -36.76 44.92 -53.74
CA THR A 241 -36.08 46.23 -53.76
C THR A 241 -34.77 46.23 -54.55
N GLY A 242 -34.32 45.08 -55.07
CA GLY A 242 -33.12 44.95 -55.89
C GLY A 242 -31.81 44.75 -55.12
N GLU A 243 -31.88 44.50 -53.81
CA GLU A 243 -30.74 44.32 -52.90
C GLU A 243 -30.30 42.84 -52.83
N TYR A 244 -29.91 42.29 -53.99
CA TYR A 244 -29.65 40.85 -54.15
C TYR A 244 -28.51 40.30 -53.27
N GLY A 245 -27.49 41.11 -52.95
CA GLY A 245 -26.38 40.70 -52.08
C GLY A 245 -26.80 40.46 -50.63
N GLU A 246 -27.64 41.34 -50.09
CA GLU A 246 -28.20 41.16 -48.74
C GLU A 246 -29.25 40.05 -48.72
N ALA A 247 -30.06 39.92 -49.78
CA ALA A 247 -30.99 38.82 -49.94
C ALA A 247 -30.29 37.44 -49.94
N LEU A 248 -29.12 37.34 -50.59
CA LEU A 248 -28.32 36.12 -50.56
C LEU A 248 -27.84 35.79 -49.14
N ALA A 249 -27.36 36.79 -48.40
CA ALA A 249 -26.89 36.60 -47.02
C ALA A 249 -28.02 36.15 -46.08
N THR A 250 -29.20 36.79 -46.14
CA THR A 250 -30.35 36.38 -45.32
C THR A 250 -30.89 35.01 -45.73
N GLY A 251 -30.87 34.68 -47.02
CA GLY A 251 -31.22 33.35 -47.54
C GLY A 251 -30.28 32.25 -47.04
N LEU A 252 -28.96 32.50 -47.01
CA LEU A 252 -27.99 31.54 -46.47
C LEU A 252 -28.15 31.32 -44.96
N ILE A 253 -28.44 32.38 -44.19
CA ILE A 253 -28.73 32.26 -42.76
C ILE A 253 -30.00 31.43 -42.52
N ARG A 254 -31.05 31.63 -43.33
CA ARG A 254 -32.27 30.82 -43.29
C ARG A 254 -31.95 29.33 -43.53
N ILE A 255 -31.21 29.02 -44.60
CA ILE A 255 -30.78 27.64 -44.90
C ILE A 255 -30.01 27.03 -43.72
N GLY A 256 -29.10 27.79 -43.11
CA GLY A 256 -28.35 27.36 -41.94
C GLY A 256 -29.25 27.02 -40.75
N ILE A 257 -30.17 27.90 -40.38
CA ILE A 257 -31.11 27.68 -39.26
C ILE A 257 -31.99 26.45 -39.52
N THR A 258 -32.50 26.30 -40.74
CA THR A 258 -33.30 25.14 -41.14
C THR A 258 -32.49 23.84 -41.06
N TYR A 259 -31.25 23.84 -41.55
CA TYR A 259 -30.36 22.67 -41.47
C TYR A 259 -30.09 22.26 -40.01
N PHE A 260 -29.72 23.21 -39.14
CA PHE A 260 -29.48 22.92 -37.72
C PHE A 260 -30.73 22.39 -37.01
N ARG A 261 -31.92 22.92 -37.34
CA ARG A 261 -33.19 22.42 -36.80
C ARG A 261 -33.45 20.97 -37.24
N THR A 262 -33.22 20.66 -38.51
CA THR A 262 -33.40 19.31 -39.06
C THR A 262 -32.42 18.31 -38.44
N GLU A 263 -31.14 18.66 -38.29
CA GLU A 263 -30.16 17.77 -37.65
C GLU A 263 -30.46 17.56 -36.16
N SER A 264 -30.85 18.62 -35.44
CA SER A 264 -31.27 18.52 -34.03
C SER A 264 -32.52 17.64 -33.87
N CYS A 265 -33.49 17.74 -34.79
CA CYS A 265 -34.66 16.86 -34.82
C CYS A 265 -34.25 15.39 -34.98
N LYS A 266 -33.37 15.09 -35.94
CA LYS A 266 -32.90 13.73 -36.21
C LYS A 266 -32.23 13.11 -34.99
N GLU A 267 -31.30 13.83 -34.38
CA GLU A 267 -30.53 13.35 -33.23
C GLU A 267 -31.43 13.11 -32.02
N ASN A 268 -32.31 14.07 -31.70
CA ASN A 268 -33.20 13.96 -30.55
C ASN A 268 -34.23 12.84 -30.73
N PHE A 269 -34.79 12.69 -31.93
CA PHE A 269 -35.72 11.61 -32.23
C PHE A 269 -35.02 10.25 -32.14
N ALA A 270 -33.87 10.08 -32.78
CA ALA A 270 -33.14 8.80 -32.76
C ALA A 270 -32.75 8.38 -31.34
N LYS A 271 -32.27 9.33 -30.51
CA LYS A 271 -31.97 9.08 -29.09
C LYS A 271 -33.22 8.71 -28.30
N ALA A 272 -34.30 9.47 -28.43
CA ALA A 272 -35.54 9.20 -27.69
C ALA A 272 -36.19 7.87 -28.10
N ALA A 273 -36.17 7.54 -29.39
CA ALA A 273 -36.72 6.29 -29.92
C ALA A 273 -35.88 5.06 -29.53
N TYR A 274 -34.56 5.20 -29.43
CA TYR A 274 -33.66 4.10 -29.08
C TYR A 274 -33.47 3.89 -27.57
N ALA A 275 -33.67 4.93 -26.75
CA ALA A 275 -33.48 4.85 -25.29
C ALA A 275 -34.17 3.65 -24.60
N PRO A 276 -35.40 3.23 -24.97
CA PRO A 276 -36.00 2.02 -24.41
C PRO A 276 -35.20 0.74 -24.70
N ILE A 277 -34.66 0.60 -25.92
CA ILE A 277 -33.83 -0.55 -26.32
C ILE A 277 -32.51 -0.53 -25.55
N GLU A 278 -31.87 0.63 -25.45
CA GLU A 278 -30.64 0.79 -24.69
C GLU A 278 -30.81 0.40 -23.21
N ASN A 279 -31.87 0.91 -22.57
CA ASN A 279 -32.21 0.55 -21.19
C ASN A 279 -32.49 -0.95 -21.04
N TRP A 280 -33.18 -1.55 -22.02
CA TRP A 280 -33.44 -2.99 -22.02
C TRP A 280 -32.16 -3.80 -22.14
N LEU A 281 -31.23 -3.42 -23.02
CA LEU A 281 -29.93 -4.08 -23.17
C LEU A 281 -29.12 -4.04 -21.85
N GLN A 282 -29.07 -2.88 -21.20
CA GLN A 282 -28.40 -2.72 -19.90
C GLN A 282 -29.08 -3.56 -18.81
N THR A 283 -30.41 -3.57 -18.76
CA THR A 283 -31.18 -4.36 -17.79
C THR A 283 -30.97 -5.86 -17.99
N LYS A 284 -31.00 -6.32 -19.25
CA LYS A 284 -30.72 -7.70 -19.61
C LYS A 284 -29.32 -8.12 -19.17
N ASP A 285 -28.29 -7.34 -19.53
CA ASP A 285 -26.89 -7.64 -19.16
C ASP A 285 -26.71 -7.70 -17.64
N TYR A 286 -27.34 -6.79 -16.90
CA TYR A 286 -27.36 -6.82 -15.44
C TYR A 286 -28.00 -8.10 -14.89
N ILE A 287 -29.21 -8.46 -15.35
CA ILE A 287 -29.93 -9.66 -14.89
C ILE A 287 -29.14 -10.94 -15.20
N GLU A 288 -28.49 -11.02 -16.35
CA GLU A 288 -27.67 -12.17 -16.74
C GLU A 288 -26.40 -12.29 -15.90
N LYS A 289 -25.83 -11.17 -15.44
CA LYS A 289 -24.58 -11.14 -14.64
C LYS A 289 -24.80 -11.11 -13.14
N GLU A 290 -25.99 -10.77 -12.66
CA GLU A 290 -26.29 -10.57 -11.24
C GLU A 290 -25.84 -11.75 -10.35
N PRO A 291 -26.13 -13.03 -10.69
CA PRO A 291 -25.66 -14.16 -9.88
C PRO A 291 -24.13 -14.24 -9.78
N TYR A 292 -23.41 -13.93 -10.87
CA TYR A 292 -21.95 -13.95 -10.88
C TYR A 292 -21.36 -12.80 -10.04
N ILE A 293 -21.98 -11.63 -10.07
CA ILE A 293 -21.57 -10.47 -9.26
C ILE A 293 -21.71 -10.81 -7.78
N GLU A 294 -22.85 -11.37 -7.35
CA GLU A 294 -23.06 -11.75 -5.95
C GLU A 294 -22.17 -12.92 -5.52
N GLN A 295 -21.96 -13.92 -6.38
CA GLN A 295 -21.03 -15.01 -6.11
C GLN A 295 -19.60 -14.50 -5.88
N ASN A 296 -19.14 -13.52 -6.66
CA ASN A 296 -17.81 -12.94 -6.48
C ASN A 296 -17.69 -12.18 -5.16
N LYS A 297 -18.73 -11.46 -4.74
CA LYS A 297 -18.75 -10.81 -3.43
C LYS A 297 -18.65 -11.82 -2.29
N CYS A 298 -19.41 -12.91 -2.35
CA CYS A 298 -19.29 -14.02 -1.40
C CYS A 298 -17.86 -14.59 -1.37
N ASN A 299 -17.28 -14.87 -2.54
CA ASN A 299 -15.94 -15.44 -2.64
C ASN A 299 -14.87 -14.52 -2.02
N MET A 300 -14.95 -13.20 -2.22
CA MET A 300 -14.02 -12.25 -1.61
C MET A 300 -14.08 -12.28 -0.07
N LEU A 301 -15.28 -12.35 0.51
CA LEU A 301 -15.45 -12.41 1.96
C LEU A 301 -14.92 -13.73 2.56
N ILE A 302 -15.16 -14.85 1.87
CA ILE A 302 -14.59 -16.16 2.27
C ILE A 302 -13.07 -16.14 2.17
N GLN A 303 -12.52 -15.57 1.09
CA GLN A 303 -11.07 -15.46 0.90
C GLN A 303 -10.41 -14.63 1.99
N GLU A 304 -11.02 -13.50 2.38
CA GLU A 304 -10.52 -12.67 3.47
C GLU A 304 -10.49 -13.43 4.80
N TYR A 305 -11.57 -14.16 5.13
CA TYR A 305 -11.62 -15.01 6.31
C TYR A 305 -10.54 -16.10 6.31
N ASN A 306 -10.36 -16.79 5.17
CA ASN A 306 -9.35 -17.83 5.02
C ASN A 306 -7.92 -17.27 5.15
N LEU A 307 -7.66 -16.08 4.60
CA LEU A 307 -6.37 -15.41 4.72
C LEU A 307 -6.01 -15.15 6.20
N PHE A 308 -6.96 -14.67 7.01
CA PHE A 308 -6.70 -14.47 8.44
C PHE A 308 -6.44 -15.79 9.17
N PHE A 309 -7.13 -16.87 8.79
CA PHE A 309 -6.89 -18.21 9.32
C PHE A 309 -5.48 -18.72 9.00
N GLU A 310 -5.02 -18.58 7.76
CA GLU A 310 -3.66 -18.94 7.35
C GLU A 310 -2.62 -18.13 8.14
N LYS A 311 -2.84 -16.82 8.29
CA LYS A 311 -1.93 -15.94 9.04
C LYS A 311 -1.90 -16.23 10.54
N LEU A 312 -3.02 -16.68 11.11
CA LEU A 312 -3.05 -17.18 12.47
C LEU A 312 -2.17 -18.42 12.61
N ASN A 313 -2.30 -19.39 11.69
CA ASN A 313 -1.49 -20.61 11.69
C ASN A 313 0.02 -20.31 11.56
N ASP A 314 0.41 -19.40 10.67
CA ASP A 314 1.81 -18.93 10.55
C ASP A 314 2.32 -18.35 11.87
N SER A 315 1.49 -17.57 12.57
CA SER A 315 1.84 -16.95 13.85
C SER A 315 1.99 -18.00 14.96
N THR A 316 1.11 -19.01 15.01
CA THR A 316 1.21 -20.12 15.96
C THR A 316 2.47 -20.95 15.72
N LEU A 317 2.83 -21.25 14.46
CA LEU A 317 4.09 -21.94 14.13
C LEU A 317 5.31 -21.13 14.55
N CYS A 318 5.31 -19.81 14.28
CA CYS A 318 6.37 -18.91 14.75
C CYS A 318 6.56 -19.00 16.28
N LEU A 319 5.46 -19.00 17.05
CA LEU A 319 5.51 -19.09 18.51
C LEU A 319 6.11 -20.42 18.99
N GLN A 320 5.75 -21.54 18.35
CA GLN A 320 6.30 -22.85 18.71
C GLN A 320 7.81 -22.92 18.45
N ASP A 321 8.27 -22.45 17.30
CA ASP A 321 9.68 -22.51 16.92
C ASP A 321 10.54 -21.56 17.74
N LEU A 322 10.09 -20.31 17.91
CA LEU A 322 10.79 -19.33 18.76
C LEU A 322 10.74 -19.73 20.24
N GLY A 323 9.65 -20.32 20.72
CA GLY A 323 9.55 -20.84 22.09
C GLY A 323 10.64 -21.88 22.37
N LYS A 324 10.82 -22.86 21.49
CA LYS A 324 11.91 -23.86 21.59
C LYS A 324 13.29 -23.20 21.53
N LYS A 325 13.50 -22.26 20.61
CA LYS A 325 14.76 -21.53 20.45
C LYS A 325 15.11 -20.71 21.68
N ILE A 326 14.14 -20.02 22.29
CA ILE A 326 14.33 -19.21 23.50
C ILE A 326 14.72 -20.10 24.68
N VAL A 327 14.08 -21.26 24.87
CA VAL A 327 14.47 -22.21 25.92
C VAL A 327 15.92 -22.65 25.74
N PHE A 328 16.27 -23.11 24.53
CA PHE A 328 17.64 -23.52 24.20
C PHE A 328 18.68 -22.40 24.43
N LEU A 329 18.39 -21.18 23.98
CA LEU A 329 19.27 -20.03 24.14
C LEU A 329 19.39 -19.63 25.61
N SER A 330 18.31 -19.68 26.38
CA SER A 330 18.30 -19.36 27.81
C SER A 330 19.19 -20.32 28.59
N GLU A 331 19.08 -21.63 28.33
CA GLU A 331 19.97 -22.64 28.90
C GLU A 331 21.43 -22.42 28.47
N SER A 332 21.65 -22.08 27.20
CA SER A 332 22.99 -21.83 26.65
C SER A 332 23.65 -20.58 27.26
N VAL A 333 22.87 -19.52 27.52
CA VAL A 333 23.32 -18.32 28.23
C VAL A 333 23.65 -18.66 29.67
N GLN A 334 22.81 -19.43 30.37
CA GLN A 334 23.07 -19.82 31.75
C GLN A 334 24.32 -20.68 31.89
N LYS A 335 24.53 -21.64 30.96
CA LYS A 335 25.76 -22.43 30.86
C LYS A 335 26.97 -21.54 30.61
N ALA A 336 26.88 -20.60 29.68
CA ALA A 336 27.98 -19.67 29.38
C ALA A 336 28.28 -18.72 30.55
N LYS A 337 27.27 -18.29 31.32
CA LYS A 337 27.40 -17.39 32.47
C LYS A 337 28.31 -17.95 33.57
N VAL A 338 28.19 -19.26 33.83
CA VAL A 338 28.96 -19.95 34.87
C VAL A 338 30.19 -20.68 34.31
N ALA A 339 30.34 -20.73 32.99
CA ALA A 339 31.49 -21.36 32.36
C ALA A 339 32.76 -20.58 32.70
N THR A 340 33.82 -21.35 32.96
CA THR A 340 35.17 -20.84 33.12
C THR A 340 36.07 -21.61 32.17
N SER A 341 37.03 -20.93 31.57
CA SER A 341 38.04 -21.58 30.72
C SER A 341 39.38 -20.88 30.83
N ALA A 342 40.46 -21.61 30.56
CA ALA A 342 41.77 -20.99 30.39
C ALA A 342 41.77 -20.22 29.07
N PRO A 343 42.25 -18.97 29.04
CA PRO A 343 42.34 -18.22 27.79
C PRO A 343 43.46 -18.78 26.91
N GLU A 344 43.28 -18.76 25.60
CA GLU A 344 44.31 -19.21 24.65
C GLU A 344 45.51 -18.26 24.66
N ALA A 345 46.71 -18.80 24.66
CA ALA A 345 47.92 -17.99 24.52
C ALA A 345 48.03 -17.40 23.10
N CYS A 346 48.56 -16.19 23.00
CA CYS A 346 48.85 -15.54 21.73
C CYS A 346 50.16 -14.76 21.77
N SER A 347 50.70 -14.46 20.59
CA SER A 347 51.82 -13.52 20.45
C SER A 347 51.29 -12.09 20.51
N PHE A 348 51.90 -11.27 21.36
CA PHE A 348 51.47 -9.89 21.61
C PHE A 348 52.24 -8.85 20.77
N LYS A 349 53.44 -9.19 20.29
CA LYS A 349 54.27 -8.30 19.45
C LYS A 349 54.15 -8.58 17.97
#